data_AF-A0A167CYA8-F1
#
_entry.id   AF-A0A167CYA8-F1
#
_cell.length_a   1.000
_cell.length_b   1.000
_cell.length_c   1.000
_cell.angle_alpha   90.00
_cell.angle_beta   90.00
_cell.angle_gamma   90.00
#
_symmetry.space_group_name_H-M   'P 1'
#
loop_
_entity.id
_entity.type
_entity.pdbx_description
1 polymer ?
#
loop_
_entity_poly.entity_id
_entity_poly.type
_entity_poly.pdbx_seq_one_letter_code
_entity_poly.pdbx_strand_id
1 'polypeptide(L)'
;MDSKDHIAAFSTTSTSEDGASVYEVDQARDVSGDILDSGLRRGLKGRQFLMIALGSIVGPGCYYGLGYTISLAGPVGNLVGFAILGIFVWILMQCVGEITCLFPVAGGFIELAATHVDPALSFSMSWLYYIMWSVFLAADWNTATLVLQYWIPTDKVPMWAWLLIFWAFFSVLTTLGVGVYGEMEYFFGMAKFASLIILFFISILANVGAFGNGYVGFKYWEAPTGKYLKSV
;
A
#
# COMPACT_ATOMS: atom_id res chain seq x y z
N MET A 1 -4.86 -39.83 12.56
CA MET A 1 -3.44 -40.20 12.52
C MET A 1 -2.94 -39.74 11.17
N ASP A 2 -1.86 -38.97 11.21
CA ASP A 2 -1.48 -37.90 10.30
C ASP A 2 -1.24 -38.33 8.84
N SER A 3 -1.61 -37.46 7.90
CA SER A 3 -1.31 -37.61 6.47
C SER A 3 -0.86 -36.26 5.94
N LYS A 4 0.47 -36.08 5.93
CA LYS A 4 1.18 -35.03 5.23
C LYS A 4 2.49 -35.59 4.67
N ASP A 5 2.87 -35.02 3.53
CA ASP A 5 4.22 -34.95 2.95
C ASP A 5 4.61 -35.98 1.88
N HIS A 6 4.30 -35.60 0.63
CA HIS A 6 5.12 -35.89 -0.55
C HIS A 6 5.75 -34.57 -1.03
N ILE A 7 7.08 -34.46 -1.17
CA ILE A 7 7.80 -33.88 -2.33
C ILE A 7 9.24 -34.43 -2.32
N ALA A 8 9.62 -35.21 -3.33
CA ALA A 8 10.99 -35.71 -3.50
C ALA A 8 11.85 -34.67 -4.25
N ALA A 9 12.93 -34.20 -3.62
CA ALA A 9 13.99 -33.41 -4.26
C ALA A 9 15.04 -34.35 -4.89
N PHE A 10 15.46 -34.05 -6.13
CA PHE A 10 16.49 -34.80 -6.84
C PHE A 10 17.87 -34.44 -6.26
N SER A 11 18.51 -35.40 -5.56
CA SER A 11 19.84 -35.27 -4.98
C SER A 11 20.90 -35.82 -5.94
N THR A 12 21.96 -35.03 -6.21
CA THR A 12 23.17 -35.54 -6.87
C THR A 12 24.24 -35.73 -5.80
N THR A 13 24.66 -36.98 -5.58
CA THR A 13 25.70 -37.34 -4.61
C THR A 13 27.06 -37.32 -5.30
N SER A 14 27.95 -36.39 -4.93
CA SER A 14 29.38 -36.47 -5.25
C SER A 14 30.16 -36.84 -3.99
N THR A 15 30.72 -38.04 -3.97
CA THR A 15 31.54 -38.58 -2.88
C THR A 15 32.93 -37.96 -2.93
N SER A 16 33.34 -37.27 -1.85
CA SER A 16 34.76 -36.96 -1.57
C SER A 16 35.27 -37.87 -0.44
N GLU A 17 36.53 -38.27 -0.50
CA GLU A 17 37.13 -39.41 0.21
C GLU A 17 37.35 -39.28 1.73
N ASP A 18 36.80 -38.26 2.40
CA ASP A 18 36.80 -38.19 3.87
C ASP A 18 35.36 -38.18 4.38
N GLY A 19 35.02 -39.18 5.21
CA GLY A 19 33.66 -39.61 5.58
C GLY A 19 32.80 -38.64 6.41
N ALA A 20 32.81 -37.35 6.10
CA ALA A 20 31.84 -36.38 6.56
C ALA A 20 30.92 -35.99 5.38
N SER A 21 29.66 -36.41 5.42
CA SER A 21 28.65 -35.96 4.45
C SER A 21 28.33 -34.48 4.71
N VAL A 22 28.97 -33.59 3.97
CA VAL A 22 28.58 -32.19 3.90
C VAL A 22 27.36 -32.10 2.98
N TYR A 23 26.18 -31.84 3.56
CA TYR A 23 24.99 -31.55 2.79
C TYR A 23 25.10 -30.11 2.27
N GLU A 24 25.64 -29.95 1.08
CA GLU A 24 25.68 -28.66 0.41
C GLU A 24 24.34 -28.47 -0.32
N VAL A 25 23.43 -27.73 0.31
CA VAL A 25 22.19 -27.30 -0.35
C VAL A 25 22.59 -26.19 -1.31
N ASP A 26 22.76 -26.52 -2.59
CA ASP A 26 23.09 -25.55 -3.62
C ASP A 26 21.84 -24.73 -3.95
N GLN A 27 21.68 -23.73 -3.12
CA GLN A 27 20.53 -22.88 -3.01
C GLN A 27 20.76 -21.72 -4.03
N ALA A 28 19.85 -21.55 -5.02
CA ALA A 28 20.00 -20.58 -6.12
C ALA A 28 19.78 -19.12 -5.66
N ARG A 29 20.88 -18.38 -5.48
CA ARG A 29 21.03 -17.01 -4.93
C ARG A 29 20.61 -15.84 -5.88
N ASP A 30 19.80 -14.88 -5.42
CA ASP A 30 19.22 -13.69 -6.06
C ASP A 30 18.81 -12.65 -4.95
N VAL A 31 19.14 -11.36 -4.91
CA VAL A 31 19.21 -10.36 -5.98
C VAL A 31 20.49 -9.50 -6.04
N SER A 32 21.38 -9.31 -5.05
CA SER A 32 21.47 -9.57 -3.61
C SER A 32 21.85 -10.97 -3.10
N GLY A 33 21.90 -12.00 -3.95
CA GLY A 33 22.49 -13.28 -3.58
C GLY A 33 21.72 -14.20 -2.61
N ASP A 34 20.39 -14.29 -2.66
CA ASP A 34 19.52 -15.11 -1.81
C ASP A 34 18.62 -16.15 -2.50
N ILE A 35 18.24 -17.18 -1.76
CA ILE A 35 17.91 -18.48 -2.35
C ILE A 35 16.41 -18.63 -2.61
N LEU A 36 16.05 -19.17 -3.78
CA LEU A 36 14.68 -19.61 -4.07
C LEU A 36 14.26 -20.82 -3.22
N ASP A 37 13.72 -20.57 -2.03
CA ASP A 37 12.94 -21.57 -1.29
C ASP A 37 11.51 -21.68 -1.88
N SER A 38 11.09 -22.89 -2.23
CA SER A 38 9.70 -23.33 -2.47
C SER A 38 8.97 -22.96 -3.79
N GLY A 39 9.65 -22.89 -4.93
CA GLY A 39 8.98 -23.02 -6.25
C GLY A 39 8.13 -21.83 -6.72
N LEU A 40 8.07 -20.73 -5.98
CA LEU A 40 7.49 -19.48 -6.46
C LEU A 40 8.48 -18.75 -7.39
N ARG A 41 8.03 -18.46 -8.62
CA ARG A 41 8.80 -17.61 -9.55
C ARG A 41 8.64 -16.14 -9.18
N ARG A 42 9.76 -15.46 -8.92
CA ARG A 42 9.80 -14.00 -8.76
C ARG A 42 9.39 -13.33 -10.06
N GLY A 43 8.18 -12.75 -10.09
CA GLY A 43 7.58 -12.13 -11.29
C GLY A 43 7.84 -10.64 -11.45
N LEU A 44 8.38 -9.97 -10.42
CA LEU A 44 8.60 -8.52 -10.38
C LEU A 44 10.09 -8.18 -10.28
N LYS A 45 10.53 -7.21 -11.08
CA LYS A 45 11.87 -6.63 -11.00
C LYS A 45 11.97 -5.73 -9.75
N GLY A 46 13.15 -5.61 -9.16
CA GLY A 46 13.38 -4.78 -7.96
C GLY A 46 12.92 -3.32 -8.11
N ARG A 47 13.04 -2.74 -9.30
CA ARG A 47 12.52 -1.39 -9.62
C ARG A 47 10.99 -1.29 -9.55
N GLN A 48 10.27 -2.32 -9.98
CA GLN A 48 8.81 -2.36 -9.93
C GLN A 48 8.34 -2.53 -8.48
N PHE A 49 9.02 -3.39 -7.73
CA PHE A 49 8.76 -3.58 -6.31
C PHE A 49 8.94 -2.28 -5.51
N LEU A 50 10.04 -1.55 -5.72
CA LEU A 50 10.28 -0.27 -5.06
C LEU A 50 9.21 0.76 -5.43
N MET A 51 8.80 0.83 -6.70
CA MET A 51 7.75 1.74 -7.12
C MET A 51 6.38 1.36 -6.57
N ILE A 52 6.07 0.07 -6.38
CA ILE A 52 4.84 -0.37 -5.71
C ILE A 52 4.84 0.01 -4.24
N ALA A 53 5.97 -0.17 -3.54
CA ALA A 53 6.11 0.23 -2.15
C ALA A 53 5.89 1.74 -1.99
N LEU A 54 6.54 2.55 -2.84
CA LEU A 54 6.40 4.00 -2.84
C LEU A 54 5.01 4.46 -3.31
N GLY A 55 4.46 3.83 -4.34
CA GLY A 55 3.15 4.12 -4.91
C GLY A 55 1.99 3.80 -3.96
N SER A 56 2.17 2.79 -3.10
CA SER A 56 1.20 2.46 -2.04
C SER A 56 1.12 3.55 -0.96
N ILE A 57 2.23 4.25 -0.68
CA ILE A 57 2.25 5.36 0.28
C ILE A 57 1.52 6.58 -0.31
N VAL A 58 1.68 6.82 -1.60
CA VAL A 58 1.06 7.94 -2.32
C VAL A 58 -0.29 7.52 -2.87
N GLY A 59 -1.28 7.45 -1.97
CA GLY A 59 -2.66 7.10 -2.31
C GLY A 59 -3.53 8.30 -2.69
N PRO A 60 -4.78 8.05 -3.15
CA PRO A 60 -5.78 9.09 -3.38
C PRO A 60 -6.11 9.89 -2.10
N GLY A 61 -5.87 9.30 -0.91
CA GLY A 61 -5.97 9.98 0.38
C GLY A 61 -5.06 11.21 0.50
N CYS A 62 -3.90 11.25 -0.16
CA CYS A 62 -3.03 12.43 -0.18
C CYS A 62 -3.61 13.58 -1.01
N TYR A 63 -4.51 13.31 -1.95
CA TYR A 63 -5.07 14.34 -2.83
C TYR A 63 -6.44 14.79 -2.34
N TYR A 64 -7.42 13.90 -2.39
CA TYR A 64 -8.79 14.19 -1.99
C TYR A 64 -8.94 14.17 -0.46
N GLY A 65 -8.35 13.16 0.20
CA GLY A 65 -8.47 12.97 1.64
C GLY A 65 -7.90 14.15 2.44
N LEU A 66 -6.68 14.61 2.09
CA LEU A 66 -6.06 15.75 2.75
C LEU A 66 -6.88 17.04 2.58
N GLY A 67 -7.43 17.30 1.39
CA GLY A 67 -8.32 18.45 1.18
C GLY A 67 -9.56 18.39 2.07
N TYR A 68 -10.17 17.20 2.16
CA TYR A 68 -11.33 16.96 3.01
C TYR A 68 -11.01 17.15 4.49
N THR A 69 -9.92 16.56 5.00
CA THR A 69 -9.55 16.66 6.43
C THR A 69 -9.14 18.07 6.82
N ILE A 70 -8.43 18.81 5.96
CA ILE A 70 -8.07 20.21 6.21
C ILE A 70 -9.33 21.08 6.29
N SER A 71 -10.32 20.86 5.41
CA SER A 71 -11.59 21.59 5.45
C SER A 71 -12.39 21.34 6.75
N LEU A 72 -12.19 20.17 7.36
CA LEU A 72 -12.94 19.71 8.53
C LEU A 72 -12.29 20.13 9.84
N ALA A 73 -10.99 19.83 9.99
CA ALA A 73 -10.23 19.98 11.23
C ALA A 73 -9.36 21.25 11.27
N GLY A 74 -9.21 21.94 10.13
CA GLY A 74 -8.24 23.01 9.96
C GLY A 74 -6.79 22.47 9.84
N PRO A 75 -5.82 23.32 9.47
CA PRO A 75 -4.45 22.89 9.20
C PRO A 75 -3.75 22.37 10.47
N VAL A 76 -3.96 23.01 11.62
CA VAL A 76 -3.36 22.61 12.90
C VAL A 76 -3.94 21.27 13.37
N GLY A 77 -5.26 21.10 13.33
CA GLY A 77 -5.93 19.87 13.72
C GLY A 77 -5.52 18.68 12.85
N ASN A 78 -5.38 18.91 11.53
CA ASN A 78 -4.88 17.90 10.61
C ASN A 78 -3.44 17.49 10.94
N LEU A 79 -2.54 18.44 11.18
CA LEU A 79 -1.14 18.14 11.50
C LEU A 79 -1.01 17.31 12.79
N VAL A 80 -1.72 17.70 13.86
CA VAL A 80 -1.70 16.98 15.13
C VAL A 80 -2.28 15.57 14.97
N GLY A 81 -3.40 15.43 14.24
CA GLY A 81 -4.01 14.13 13.96
C GLY A 81 -3.07 13.19 13.21
N PHE A 82 -2.41 13.69 12.16
CA PHE A 82 -1.40 12.92 11.41
C PHE A 82 -0.18 12.55 12.26
N ALA A 83 0.29 13.45 13.13
CA ALA A 83 1.43 13.15 14.02
C ALA A 83 1.10 12.03 15.02
N ILE A 84 -0.08 12.10 15.66
CA ILE A 84 -0.52 11.07 16.62
C ILE A 84 -0.67 9.72 15.91
N LEU A 85 -1.41 9.68 14.79
CA LEU A 85 -1.62 8.45 14.03
C LEU A 85 -0.29 7.89 13.51
N GLY A 86 0.62 8.75 13.05
CA GLY A 86 1.96 8.38 12.61
C GLY A 86 2.77 7.69 13.70
N ILE A 87 2.73 8.18 14.95
CA ILE A 87 3.41 7.53 16.09
C ILE A 87 2.82 6.14 16.36
N PHE A 88 1.49 6.01 16.37
CA PHE A 88 0.85 4.71 16.58
C PHE A 88 1.22 3.69 15.50
N VAL A 89 1.17 4.09 14.23
CA VAL A 89 1.53 3.22 13.11
C VAL A 89 3.02 2.89 13.13
N TRP A 90 3.88 3.84 13.51
CA TRP A 90 5.31 3.60 13.65
C TRP A 90 5.61 2.54 14.71
N ILE A 91 5.00 2.64 15.90
CA ILE A 91 5.15 1.64 16.98
C ILE A 91 4.64 0.27 16.50
N LEU A 92 3.47 0.23 15.86
CA LEU A 92 2.94 -1.03 15.30
C LEU A 92 3.90 -1.67 14.30
N MET A 93 4.48 -0.87 13.39
CA MET A 93 5.41 -1.39 12.39
C MET A 93 6.73 -1.86 13.00
N GLN A 94 7.21 -1.23 14.10
CA GLN A 94 8.37 -1.72 14.84
C GLN A 94 8.09 -3.10 15.45
N CYS A 95 6.94 -3.28 16.13
CA CYS A 95 6.57 -4.56 16.71
C CYS A 95 6.43 -5.66 15.63
N VAL A 96 5.77 -5.36 14.51
CA VAL A 96 5.63 -6.32 13.40
C VAL A 96 7.00 -6.62 12.76
N GLY A 97 7.86 -5.61 12.63
CA GLY A 97 9.22 -5.75 12.10
C GLY A 97 10.10 -6.67 12.93
N GLU A 98 10.11 -6.50 14.26
CA GLU A 98 10.87 -7.37 15.17
C GLU A 98 10.44 -8.83 15.06
N ILE A 99 9.13 -9.09 15.02
CA ILE A 99 8.59 -10.45 14.89
C ILE A 99 8.94 -11.05 13.51
N THR A 100 8.83 -10.26 12.43
CA THR A 100 9.11 -10.73 11.07
C THR A 100 10.59 -11.04 10.85
N CYS A 101 11.49 -10.27 11.47
CA CYS A 101 12.94 -10.53 11.42
C CYS A 101 13.32 -11.80 12.19
N LEU A 102 12.61 -12.12 13.29
CA LEU A 102 12.86 -13.32 14.07
C LEU A 102 12.28 -14.58 13.42
N PHE A 103 11.12 -14.46 12.77
CA PHE A 103 10.40 -15.56 12.14
C PHE A 103 9.96 -15.22 10.70
N PRO A 104 10.85 -15.44 9.71
CA PRO A 104 10.52 -15.18 8.31
C PRO A 104 9.59 -16.26 7.76
N VAL A 105 8.27 -16.04 7.84
CA VAL A 105 7.25 -16.94 7.29
C VAL A 105 6.67 -16.41 5.97
N ALA A 106 6.44 -17.29 5.01
CA ALA A 106 5.94 -16.96 3.67
C ALA A 106 4.44 -16.57 3.60
N GLY A 107 3.80 -16.23 4.74
CA GLY A 107 2.36 -15.93 4.85
C GLY A 107 2.01 -14.56 5.45
N GLY A 108 3.02 -13.73 5.77
CA GLY A 108 2.82 -12.39 6.34
C GLY A 108 2.25 -12.42 7.77
N PHE A 109 1.68 -11.30 8.19
CA PHE A 109 1.24 -11.09 9.59
C PHE A 109 0.08 -12.01 10.03
N ILE A 110 -0.73 -12.52 9.09
CA ILE A 110 -1.83 -13.45 9.38
C ILE A 110 -1.27 -14.81 9.82
N GLU A 111 -0.24 -15.29 9.14
CA GLU A 111 0.44 -16.55 9.48
C GLU A 111 1.23 -16.43 10.78
N LEU A 112 1.87 -15.28 11.01
CA LEU A 112 2.51 -14.97 12.28
C LEU A 112 1.52 -15.03 13.44
N ALA A 113 0.31 -14.48 13.27
CA ALA A 113 -0.75 -14.54 14.27
C ALA A 113 -1.27 -15.97 14.51
N ALA A 114 -1.37 -16.80 13.47
CA ALA A 114 -1.82 -18.18 13.58
C ALA A 114 -0.84 -19.04 14.38
N THR A 115 0.46 -18.81 14.16
CA THR A 115 1.53 -19.61 14.76
C THR A 115 1.86 -19.17 16.19
N HIS A 116 1.81 -17.86 16.48
CA HIS A 116 2.32 -17.31 17.75
C HIS A 116 1.27 -16.84 18.74
N VAL A 117 0.01 -16.64 18.31
CA VAL A 117 -1.04 -16.10 19.18
C VAL A 117 -2.16 -17.10 19.36
N ASP A 118 -3.01 -17.26 18.35
CA ASP A 118 -4.09 -18.24 18.36
C ASP A 118 -4.67 -18.41 16.93
N PRO A 119 -4.98 -19.64 16.50
CA PRO A 119 -5.60 -19.87 15.20
C PRO A 119 -6.95 -19.16 15.00
N ALA A 120 -7.79 -19.02 16.04
CA ALA A 120 -9.06 -18.32 15.95
C ALA A 120 -8.87 -16.81 15.79
N LEU A 121 -7.82 -16.24 16.39
CA LEU A 121 -7.46 -14.83 16.18
C LEU A 121 -7.03 -14.59 14.73
N SER A 122 -6.18 -15.47 14.19
CA SER A 122 -5.75 -15.37 12.78
C SER A 122 -6.92 -15.46 11.80
N PHE A 123 -7.88 -16.36 12.07
CA PHE A 123 -9.11 -16.44 11.29
C PHE A 123 -9.90 -15.12 11.33
N SER A 124 -10.12 -14.55 12.52
CA SER A 124 -10.81 -13.26 12.67
C SER A 124 -10.07 -12.14 11.93
N MET A 125 -8.74 -12.07 12.07
CA MET A 125 -7.90 -11.07 11.42
C MET A 125 -7.96 -11.17 9.90
N SER A 126 -8.01 -12.39 9.35
CA SER A 126 -8.17 -12.63 7.91
C SER A 126 -9.47 -12.05 7.38
N TRP A 127 -10.59 -12.29 8.08
CA TRP A 127 -11.88 -11.73 7.69
C TRP A 127 -11.93 -10.21 7.81
N LEU A 128 -11.38 -9.65 8.90
CA LEU A 128 -11.29 -8.21 9.08
C LEU A 128 -10.43 -7.56 7.99
N TYR A 129 -9.32 -8.19 7.62
CA TYR A 129 -8.45 -7.72 6.56
C TYR A 129 -9.13 -7.75 5.19
N TYR A 130 -9.86 -8.83 4.88
CA TYR A 130 -10.66 -8.92 3.67
C TYR A 130 -11.74 -7.84 3.59
N ILE A 131 -12.49 -7.65 4.69
CA ILE A 131 -13.55 -6.64 4.76
C ILE A 131 -12.96 -5.23 4.64
N MET A 132 -11.84 -4.95 5.32
CA MET A 132 -11.12 -3.69 5.20
C MET A 132 -10.82 -3.40 3.73
N TRP A 133 -10.09 -4.28 3.04
CA TRP A 133 -9.72 -4.05 1.63
C TRP A 133 -10.92 -3.91 0.71
N SER A 134 -12.00 -4.66 0.96
CA SER A 134 -13.23 -4.56 0.20
C SER A 134 -13.88 -3.17 0.33
N VAL A 135 -13.94 -2.62 1.55
CA VAL A 135 -14.49 -1.29 1.81
C VAL A 135 -13.59 -0.19 1.23
N PHE A 136 -12.27 -0.32 1.37
CA PHE A 136 -11.31 0.63 0.79
C PHE A 136 -11.43 0.69 -0.73
N LEU A 137 -11.51 -0.46 -1.41
CA LEU A 137 -11.67 -0.51 -2.86
C LEU A 137 -12.98 0.16 -3.32
N ALA A 138 -14.08 -0.08 -2.60
CA ALA A 138 -15.36 0.57 -2.88
C ALA A 138 -15.30 2.09 -2.68
N ALA A 139 -14.62 2.55 -1.63
CA ALA A 139 -14.43 3.98 -1.35
C ALA A 139 -13.58 4.67 -2.42
N ASP A 140 -12.54 4.01 -2.94
CA ASP A 140 -11.70 4.55 -4.00
C ASP A 140 -12.46 4.69 -5.33
N TRP A 141 -13.27 3.70 -5.72
CA TRP A 141 -14.09 3.80 -6.93
C TRP A 141 -15.15 4.90 -6.83
N ASN A 142 -15.77 5.06 -5.66
CA ASN A 142 -16.71 6.15 -5.42
C ASN A 142 -16.01 7.52 -5.54
N THR A 143 -14.84 7.66 -4.93
CA THR A 143 -14.04 8.89 -4.99
C THR A 143 -13.61 9.20 -6.43
N ALA A 144 -13.12 8.21 -7.18
CA ALA A 144 -12.75 8.38 -8.59
C ALA A 144 -13.93 8.84 -9.44
N THR A 145 -15.13 8.31 -9.19
CA THR A 145 -16.34 8.72 -9.89
C THR A 145 -16.75 10.16 -9.56
N LEU A 146 -16.66 10.58 -8.29
CA LEU A 146 -16.91 11.95 -7.88
C LEU A 146 -15.96 12.95 -8.57
N VAL A 147 -14.68 12.59 -8.69
CA VAL A 147 -13.69 13.42 -9.39
C VAL A 147 -14.01 13.55 -10.89
N LEU A 148 -14.47 12.47 -11.55
CA LEU A 148 -14.85 12.53 -12.96
C LEU A 148 -16.12 13.34 -13.20
N GLN A 149 -17.08 13.28 -12.26
CA GLN A 149 -18.30 14.08 -12.33
C GLN A 149 -18.06 15.60 -12.27
N TYR A 150 -16.91 16.03 -11.74
CA TYR A 150 -16.50 17.43 -11.82
C TYR A 150 -16.34 17.91 -13.27
N TRP A 151 -15.87 17.04 -14.17
CA TRP A 151 -15.63 17.38 -15.58
C TRP A 151 -16.78 16.98 -16.51
N ILE A 152 -17.40 15.84 -16.25
CA ILE A 152 -18.50 15.30 -17.07
C ILE A 152 -19.75 15.27 -16.19
N PRO A 153 -20.74 16.15 -16.45
CA PRO A 153 -21.97 16.17 -15.68
C PRO A 153 -22.70 14.83 -15.73
N THR A 154 -23.37 14.50 -14.63
CA THR A 154 -24.15 13.26 -14.45
C THR A 154 -25.25 13.07 -15.51
N ASP A 155 -25.68 14.16 -16.14
CA ASP A 155 -26.67 14.15 -17.23
C ASP A 155 -26.18 13.41 -18.48
N LYS A 156 -24.86 13.32 -18.69
CA LYS A 156 -24.27 12.59 -19.83
C LYS A 156 -23.88 11.17 -19.49
N VAL A 157 -23.35 10.94 -18.28
CA VAL A 157 -22.91 9.61 -17.84
C VAL A 157 -23.34 9.42 -16.38
N PRO A 158 -24.20 8.42 -16.09
CA PRO A 158 -24.65 8.17 -14.73
C PRO A 158 -23.52 7.59 -13.87
N MET A 159 -23.61 7.81 -12.55
CA MET A 159 -22.58 7.40 -11.59
C MET A 159 -22.23 5.90 -11.67
N TRP A 160 -23.24 5.03 -11.83
CA TRP A 160 -23.03 3.58 -11.92
C TRP A 160 -22.23 3.15 -13.15
N ALA A 161 -22.31 3.91 -14.25
CA ALA A 161 -21.57 3.59 -15.48
C ALA A 161 -20.06 3.78 -15.27
N TRP A 162 -19.65 4.85 -14.58
CA TRP A 162 -18.25 5.07 -14.22
C TRP A 162 -17.70 3.97 -13.31
N LEU A 163 -18.48 3.54 -12.31
CA LEU A 163 -18.10 2.43 -11.44
C LEU A 163 -17.88 1.14 -12.22
N LEU A 164 -18.76 0.80 -13.16
CA LEU A 164 -18.60 -0.39 -14.00
C LEU A 164 -17.37 -0.29 -14.92
N ILE A 165 -17.07 0.89 -15.46
CA ILE A 165 -15.88 1.11 -16.28
C ILE A 165 -14.61 0.86 -15.46
N PHE A 166 -14.51 1.44 -14.26
CA PHE A 166 -13.36 1.20 -13.39
C PHE A 166 -13.25 -0.26 -12.97
N TRP A 167 -14.36 -0.88 -12.56
CA TRP A 167 -14.38 -2.29 -12.21
C TRP A 167 -13.89 -3.18 -13.36
N ALA A 168 -14.43 -2.98 -14.57
CA ALA A 168 -14.03 -3.75 -15.75
C ALA A 168 -12.55 -3.52 -16.09
N PHE A 169 -12.09 -2.27 -16.05
CA PHE A 169 -10.69 -1.93 -16.32
C PHE A 169 -9.72 -2.62 -15.35
N PHE A 170 -9.97 -2.52 -14.04
CA PHE A 170 -9.13 -3.15 -13.03
C PHE A 170 -9.24 -4.69 -13.03
N SER A 171 -10.42 -5.23 -13.34
CA SER A 171 -10.62 -6.68 -13.49
C SER A 171 -9.79 -7.24 -14.66
N VAL A 172 -9.77 -6.55 -15.80
CA VAL A 172 -8.93 -6.92 -16.94
C VAL A 172 -7.45 -6.81 -16.56
N LEU A 173 -7.02 -5.72 -15.93
CA LEU A 173 -5.63 -5.55 -15.49
C LEU A 173 -5.16 -6.67 -14.57
N THR A 174 -6.01 -7.09 -13.63
CA THR A 174 -5.70 -8.20 -12.71
C THR A 174 -5.50 -9.53 -13.44
N THR A 175 -6.12 -9.70 -14.61
CA THR A 175 -6.04 -10.94 -15.40
C THR A 175 -4.81 -10.97 -16.34
N LEU A 176 -4.18 -9.82 -16.64
CA LEU A 176 -3.08 -9.71 -17.62
C LEU A 176 -1.70 -10.21 -17.11
N GLY A 177 -1.64 -10.76 -15.90
CA GLY A 177 -0.43 -11.34 -15.31
C GLY A 177 0.47 -10.33 -14.59
N VAL A 178 1.26 -10.86 -13.67
CA VAL A 178 2.02 -10.08 -12.66
C VAL A 178 3.08 -9.16 -13.28
N GLY A 179 3.70 -9.56 -14.39
CA GLY A 179 4.71 -8.75 -15.08
C GLY A 179 4.15 -7.50 -15.74
N VAL A 180 3.00 -7.61 -16.42
CA VAL A 180 2.31 -6.47 -17.06
C VAL A 180 1.77 -5.53 -16.01
N TYR A 181 1.17 -6.08 -14.94
CA TYR A 181 0.75 -5.30 -13.79
C TYR A 181 1.90 -4.48 -13.19
N GLY A 182 3.07 -5.09 -13.00
CA GLY A 182 4.25 -4.41 -12.46
C GLY A 182 4.78 -3.28 -13.36
N GLU A 183 4.75 -3.42 -14.69
CA GLU A 183 5.14 -2.34 -15.60
C GLU A 183 4.10 -1.21 -15.61
N MET A 184 2.80 -1.53 -15.58
CA MET A 184 1.73 -0.51 -15.51
C MET A 184 1.79 0.30 -14.22
N GLU A 185 1.95 -0.37 -13.07
CA GLU A 185 2.07 0.31 -11.78
C GLU A 185 3.35 1.15 -11.71
N TYR A 186 4.42 0.74 -12.40
CA TYR A 186 5.62 1.57 -12.51
C TYR A 186 5.34 2.91 -13.18
N PHE A 187 4.65 2.92 -14.32
CA PHE A 187 4.30 4.16 -15.02
C PHE A 187 3.26 4.99 -14.26
N PHE A 188 2.23 4.36 -13.69
CA PHE A 188 1.23 5.07 -12.88
C PHE A 188 1.83 5.64 -11.60
N GLY A 189 2.71 4.89 -10.93
CA GLY A 189 3.48 5.36 -9.78
C GLY A 189 4.33 6.58 -10.12
N MET A 190 5.05 6.54 -11.24
CA MET A 190 5.85 7.68 -11.70
C MET A 190 4.99 8.93 -11.94
N ALA A 191 3.81 8.78 -12.57
CA ALA A 191 2.89 9.89 -12.78
C ALA A 191 2.34 10.47 -11.46
N LYS A 192 1.98 9.61 -10.50
CA LYS A 192 1.53 10.01 -9.15
C LYS A 192 2.61 10.78 -8.40
N PHE A 193 3.87 10.36 -8.49
CA PHE A 193 4.99 11.07 -7.87
C PHE A 193 5.24 12.42 -8.52
N ALA A 194 5.21 12.48 -9.86
CA ALA A 194 5.37 13.73 -10.59
C ALA A 194 4.26 14.74 -10.24
N SER A 195 3.00 14.30 -10.13
CA SER A 195 1.90 15.18 -9.74
C SER A 195 2.05 15.72 -8.31
N LEU A 196 2.57 14.92 -7.38
CA LEU A 196 2.82 15.37 -6.01
C LEU A 196 3.90 16.47 -5.96
N ILE A 197 4.98 16.31 -6.73
CA ILE A 197 6.05 17.31 -6.84
C ILE A 197 5.49 18.62 -7.41
N ILE A 198 4.71 18.55 -8.49
CA ILE A 198 4.09 19.71 -9.12
C ILE A 198 3.16 20.43 -8.13
N LEU A 199 2.29 19.70 -7.43
CA LEU A 199 1.40 20.29 -6.43
C LEU A 199 2.16 20.94 -5.29
N PHE A 200 3.30 20.38 -4.87
CA PHE A 200 4.13 20.99 -3.84
C PHE A 200 4.69 22.35 -4.28
N PHE A 201 5.20 22.45 -5.53
CA PHE A 201 5.65 23.72 -6.09
C PHE A 201 4.51 24.74 -6.23
N ILE A 202 3.34 24.33 -6.72
CA ILE A 202 2.16 25.19 -6.82
C ILE A 202 1.74 25.69 -5.43
N SER A 203 1.80 24.83 -4.41
CA SER A 203 1.46 25.19 -3.02
C SER A 203 2.43 26.24 -2.46
N ILE A 204 3.73 26.13 -2.75
CA ILE A 204 4.73 27.14 -2.36
C ILE A 204 4.44 28.48 -3.06
N LEU A 205 4.21 28.46 -4.37
CA LEU A 205 3.87 29.67 -5.13
C LEU A 205 2.59 30.34 -4.62
N ALA A 206 1.59 29.53 -4.27
CA ALA A 206 0.35 30.01 -3.68
C ALA A 206 0.58 30.65 -2.31
N ASN A 207 1.44 30.08 -1.47
CA ASN A 207 1.78 30.64 -0.17
C ASN A 207 2.47 32.02 -0.27
N VAL A 208 3.38 32.18 -1.23
CA VAL A 208 4.09 33.45 -1.50
C VAL A 208 3.17 34.52 -2.08
N GLY A 209 1.97 34.16 -2.53
CA GLY A 209 0.99 35.09 -3.08
C GLY A 209 1.16 35.35 -4.58
N ALA A 210 1.83 34.44 -5.31
CA ALA A 210 2.05 34.58 -6.75
C ALA A 210 0.74 34.68 -7.58
N PHE A 211 -0.38 34.24 -7.01
CA PHE A 211 -1.72 34.30 -7.63
C PHE A 211 -2.53 35.56 -7.22
N GLY A 212 -1.90 36.59 -6.67
CA GLY A 212 -2.57 37.86 -6.34
C GLY A 212 -3.32 37.88 -5.00
N ASN A 213 -3.30 36.78 -4.24
CA ASN A 213 -3.97 36.66 -2.92
C ASN A 213 -3.15 37.22 -1.74
N GLY A 214 -1.98 37.82 -2.00
CA GLY A 214 -1.04 38.25 -0.97
C GLY A 214 -0.33 37.08 -0.28
N TYR A 215 0.67 37.37 0.57
CA TYR A 215 1.38 36.35 1.35
C TYR A 215 0.43 35.73 2.39
N VAL A 216 0.19 34.42 2.28
CA VAL A 216 -0.70 33.70 3.20
C VAL A 216 0.01 33.38 4.52
N GLY A 217 1.22 32.84 4.45
CA GLY A 217 2.03 32.50 5.61
C GLY A 217 1.25 31.67 6.64
N PHE A 218 1.26 32.15 7.89
CA PHE A 218 0.57 31.50 9.01
C PHE A 218 -0.88 31.98 9.24
N LYS A 219 -1.48 32.69 8.26
CA LYS A 219 -2.82 33.30 8.42
C LYS A 219 -3.92 32.31 8.79
N TYR A 220 -3.82 31.05 8.37
CA TYR A 220 -4.82 30.00 8.65
C TYR A 220 -4.44 29.09 9.82
N TRP A 221 -3.36 29.37 10.55
CA TRP A 221 -2.86 28.59 11.68
C TRP A 221 -3.46 29.05 13.02
N GLU A 222 -4.74 29.41 13.03
CA GLU A 222 -5.48 29.70 14.25
C GLU A 222 -5.91 28.40 14.95
N ALA A 223 -6.29 28.50 16.24
CA ALA A 223 -6.77 27.37 17.04
C ALA A 223 -7.86 26.58 16.29
N PRO A 224 -7.91 25.24 16.44
CA PRO A 224 -8.69 24.36 15.59
C PRO A 224 -10.17 24.75 15.65
N THR A 225 -10.60 25.55 14.68
CA THR A 225 -11.96 26.05 14.56
C THR A 225 -12.64 25.26 13.45
N GLY A 226 -12.57 23.93 13.57
CA GLY A 226 -13.36 23.04 12.73
C GLY A 226 -14.84 23.33 12.90
N LYS A 227 -15.63 23.10 11.84
CA LYS A 227 -17.09 23.36 11.82
C LYS A 227 -17.84 22.73 13.00
N TYR A 228 -17.32 21.64 13.57
CA TYR A 228 -17.90 20.91 14.70
C TYR A 228 -17.45 21.38 16.10
N LEU A 229 -16.39 22.18 16.21
CA LEU A 229 -15.93 22.73 17.50
C LEU A 229 -16.60 24.07 17.82
N LYS A 230 -17.27 24.71 16.84
CA LYS A 230 -18.05 25.93 17.04
C LYS A 230 -19.53 25.69 17.41
N SER A 231 -19.98 24.44 17.44
CA SER A 231 -21.38 24.08 17.76
C SER A 231 -21.56 23.56 19.19
N VAL A 232 -20.57 23.74 20.07
CA VAL A 232 -20.64 23.42 21.51
C VAL A 232 -20.35 24.69 22.30
#